data_AF-A0A7I7RT17-F1
#
_entry.id   AF-A0A7I7RT17-F1
#
_cell.length_a   1.000
_cell.length_b   1.000
_cell.length_c   1.000
_cell.angle_alpha   90.00
_cell.angle_beta   90.00
_cell.angle_gamma   90.00
#
_symmetry.space_group_name_H-M   'P 1'
#
loop_
_entity.id
_entity.type
_entity.pdbx_description
1 polymer ?
#
loop_
_entity_poly.entity_id
_entity_poly.type
_entity_poly.pdbx_seq_one_letter_code
_entity_poly.pdbx_strand_id
1 'polypeptide(L)'
;MSDTDVTPTDTTDAEAPNGQVEDDERQDEPDENADTFPRAYVEKLRNESKGYRERAKTAEANLDATLRELFAVKVAATGKLADGEDLPYDADLLADEDKLTEAIDELIKRKPHLAARKVSGSVGQGVTGTKDEPFSLLGRLQRSV
;
A
#
# COMPACT_ATOMS: atom_id res chain seq x y z
N MET A 1 -8.73 -32.98 48.16
CA MET A 1 -7.41 -33.66 48.15
C MET A 1 -6.88 -33.50 46.74
N SER A 2 -6.39 -32.30 46.42
CA SER A 2 -4.99 -31.84 46.63
C SER A 2 -4.09 -32.45 45.57
N ASP A 3 -3.23 -31.76 44.84
CA ASP A 3 -2.99 -30.35 44.54
C ASP A 3 -2.06 -30.47 43.32
N THR A 4 -2.29 -29.71 42.25
CA THR A 4 -1.25 -29.53 41.23
C THR A 4 -1.15 -28.05 41.01
N ASP A 5 -0.08 -27.52 41.57
CA ASP A 5 0.20 -26.11 41.70
C ASP A 5 0.38 -25.45 40.33
N VAL A 6 -0.23 -24.28 40.25
CA VAL A 6 -0.09 -23.30 39.18
C VAL A 6 1.16 -22.49 39.47
N THR A 7 2.07 -22.39 38.51
CA THR A 7 3.09 -21.32 38.49
C THR A 7 3.04 -20.59 37.15
N PRO A 8 2.63 -19.31 37.12
CA PRO A 8 2.87 -18.41 36.02
C PRO A 8 4.14 -17.61 36.34
N THR A 9 5.18 -17.78 35.53
CA THR A 9 6.36 -16.91 35.52
C THR A 9 6.50 -16.46 34.08
N ASP A 10 5.96 -15.30 33.75
CA ASP A 10 6.46 -13.94 33.95
C ASP A 10 7.05 -13.45 32.63
N THR A 11 6.36 -12.45 32.12
CA THR A 11 6.58 -11.67 30.93
C THR A 11 8.02 -11.18 30.87
N THR A 12 8.80 -11.68 29.90
CA THR A 12 9.99 -10.96 29.45
C THR A 12 9.58 -10.14 28.24
N ASP A 13 9.27 -8.88 28.54
CA ASP A 13 9.16 -7.77 27.62
C ASP A 13 10.44 -7.70 26.78
N ALA A 14 10.34 -8.10 25.50
CA ALA A 14 11.43 -7.93 24.54
C ALA A 14 11.41 -6.47 24.08
N GLU A 15 11.91 -5.62 24.97
CA GLU A 15 12.21 -4.22 24.72
C GLU A 15 13.07 -4.13 23.45
N ALA A 16 12.58 -3.36 22.48
CA ALA A 16 13.32 -3.00 21.28
C ALA A 16 14.72 -2.50 21.69
N PRO A 17 15.81 -2.85 20.98
CA PRO A 17 17.07 -2.19 21.23
C PRO A 17 16.89 -0.75 20.76
N ASN A 18 16.58 0.13 21.72
CA ASN A 18 16.70 1.56 21.56
C ASN A 18 18.18 1.79 21.19
N GLY A 19 18.43 2.05 19.91
CA GLY A 19 19.76 2.31 19.36
C GLY A 19 20.28 3.64 19.87
N GLN A 20 20.59 3.71 21.16
CA GLN A 20 21.61 4.61 21.66
C GLN A 20 22.92 4.09 21.08
N VAL A 21 23.34 4.72 19.98
CA VAL A 21 24.75 4.83 19.67
C VAL A 21 25.39 5.51 20.88
N GLU A 22 25.88 4.68 21.81
CA GLU A 22 26.96 5.11 22.69
C GLU A 22 28.08 5.55 21.76
N ASP A 23 28.30 6.86 21.72
CA ASP A 23 29.48 7.47 21.11
C ASP A 23 30.66 7.05 21.98
N ASP A 24 31.11 5.83 21.74
CA ASP A 24 32.37 5.30 22.25
C ASP A 24 33.45 6.11 21.55
N GLU A 25 33.80 7.26 22.14
CA GLU A 25 34.91 8.14 21.78
C GLU A 25 36.26 7.42 21.97
N ARG A 26 36.43 6.24 21.36
CA ARG A 26 37.73 5.65 21.08
C ARG A 26 38.43 6.56 20.09
N GLN A 27 39.13 7.54 20.64
CA GLN A 27 40.20 8.25 19.96
C GLN A 27 41.32 7.23 19.68
N ASP A 28 41.17 6.48 18.60
CA ASP A 28 42.28 5.73 18.02
C ASP A 28 43.31 6.77 17.57
N GLU A 29 44.40 6.92 18.34
CA GLU A 29 45.55 7.72 17.90
C GLU A 29 46.03 7.16 16.55
N PRO A 30 46.31 8.03 15.55
CA PRO A 30 46.71 7.57 14.24
C PRO A 30 48.03 6.80 14.36
N ASP A 31 48.00 5.48 14.13
CA ASP A 31 49.20 4.65 14.07
C ASP A 31 50.08 5.13 12.91
N GLU A 32 51.21 5.75 13.26
CA GLU A 32 52.19 6.29 12.30
C GLU A 32 52.82 5.20 11.40
N ASN A 33 52.61 3.91 11.73
CA ASN A 33 53.11 2.76 10.97
C ASN A 33 52.05 2.07 10.10
N ALA A 34 50.83 2.63 9.99
CA ALA A 34 49.78 2.03 9.19
C ALA A 34 50.01 2.23 7.68
N ASP A 35 49.94 1.14 6.91
CA ASP A 35 49.97 1.19 5.45
C ASP A 35 48.79 2.00 4.91
N THR A 36 49.07 3.14 4.26
CA THR A 36 48.04 4.02 3.71
C THR A 36 47.65 3.60 2.29
N PHE A 37 46.35 3.36 2.06
CA PHE A 37 45.84 3.03 0.72
C PHE A 37 46.04 4.18 -0.28
N PRO A 38 46.32 3.89 -1.57
CA PRO A 38 46.42 4.92 -2.59
C PRO A 38 45.12 5.74 -2.70
N ARG A 39 45.25 7.07 -2.81
CA ARG A 39 44.11 7.99 -2.91
C ARG A 39 43.09 7.60 -3.99
N ALA A 40 43.57 7.21 -5.17
CA ALA A 40 42.72 6.80 -6.28
C ALA A 40 41.83 5.58 -5.95
N TYR A 41 42.33 4.64 -5.15
CA TYR A 41 41.57 3.47 -4.72
C TYR A 41 40.44 3.86 -3.75
N VAL A 42 40.76 4.70 -2.75
CA VAL A 42 39.76 5.19 -1.79
C VAL A 42 38.69 6.05 -2.46
N GLU A 43 39.07 6.91 -3.40
CA GLU A 43 38.12 7.71 -4.18
C GLU A 43 37.17 6.83 -5.00
N LYS A 44 37.69 5.80 -5.66
CA LYS A 44 36.86 4.79 -6.35
C LYS A 44 35.87 4.14 -5.38
N LEU A 45 36.34 3.69 -4.23
CA LEU A 45 35.49 3.03 -3.21
C LEU A 45 34.41 3.98 -2.67
N ARG A 46 34.71 5.26 -2.47
CA ARG A 46 33.73 6.27 -2.04
C ARG A 46 32.64 6.49 -3.10
N ASN A 47 33.03 6.56 -4.37
CA ASN A 47 32.09 6.73 -5.47
C ASN A 47 31.18 5.51 -5.61
N GLU A 48 31.73 4.30 -5.51
CA GLU A 48 30.95 3.06 -5.50
C GLU A 48 29.97 3.02 -4.32
N SER A 49 30.46 3.31 -3.12
CA SER A 49 29.64 3.36 -1.90
C SER A 49 28.51 4.39 -2.00
N LYS A 50 28.80 5.56 -2.56
CA LYS A 50 27.79 6.58 -2.85
C LYS A 50 26.74 6.04 -3.82
N GLY A 51 27.16 5.42 -4.91
CA GLY A 51 26.24 4.82 -5.89
C GLY A 51 25.40 3.67 -5.32
N TYR A 52 25.91 2.90 -4.35
CA TYR A 52 25.10 1.91 -3.63
C TYR A 52 24.03 2.57 -2.74
N ARG A 53 24.40 3.61 -1.99
CA ARG A 53 23.43 4.35 -1.15
C ARG A 53 22.35 5.03 -1.98
N GLU A 54 22.72 5.65 -3.09
CA GLU A 54 21.75 6.27 -4.00
C GLU A 54 20.80 5.23 -4.59
N ARG A 55 21.32 4.09 -5.05
CA ARG A 55 20.49 2.99 -5.57
C ARG A 55 19.54 2.43 -4.52
N ALA A 56 20.02 2.19 -3.30
CA ALA A 56 19.18 1.71 -2.20
C ALA A 56 18.03 2.70 -1.92
N LYS A 57 18.35 4.00 -1.77
CA LYS A 57 17.34 5.05 -1.56
C LYS A 57 16.32 5.11 -2.70
N THR A 58 16.77 5.00 -3.95
CA THR A 58 15.84 5.00 -5.10
C THR A 58 14.98 3.73 -5.14
N ALA A 59 15.53 2.58 -4.77
CA ALA A 59 14.81 1.33 -4.73
C ALA A 59 13.73 1.34 -3.64
N GLU A 60 14.07 1.83 -2.45
CA GLU A 60 13.12 2.03 -1.33
C GLU A 60 11.98 2.96 -1.73
N ALA A 61 12.29 4.13 -2.32
CA ALA A 61 11.26 5.07 -2.76
C ALA A 61 10.32 4.47 -3.84
N ASN A 62 10.88 3.70 -4.78
CA ASN A 62 10.09 3.05 -5.83
C ASN A 62 9.23 1.90 -5.28
N LEU A 63 9.75 1.13 -4.33
CA LEU A 63 9.03 0.06 -3.64
C LEU A 63 7.84 0.64 -2.88
N ASP A 64 8.06 1.71 -2.11
CA ASP A 64 7.04 2.44 -1.38
C ASP A 64 5.92 2.98 -2.28
N ALA A 65 6.27 3.51 -3.46
CA ALA A 65 5.29 3.97 -4.43
C ALA A 65 4.49 2.80 -5.01
N THR A 66 5.18 1.74 -5.42
CA THR A 66 4.56 0.55 -6.04
C THR A 66 3.62 -0.18 -5.08
N LEU A 67 3.98 -0.27 -3.79
CA LEU A 67 3.13 -0.91 -2.79
C LEU A 67 1.81 -0.14 -2.56
N ARG A 68 1.85 1.20 -2.61
CA ARG A 68 0.64 2.03 -2.52
C ARG A 68 -0.26 1.86 -3.74
N GLU A 69 0.32 1.89 -4.94
CA GLU A 69 -0.43 1.65 -6.18
C GLU A 69 -1.05 0.24 -6.19
N LEU A 70 -0.30 -0.77 -5.78
CA LEU A 70 -0.78 -2.15 -5.69
C LEU A 70 -1.92 -2.28 -4.69
N PHE A 71 -1.84 -1.61 -3.53
CA PHE A 71 -2.90 -1.58 -2.54
C PHE A 71 -4.18 -0.96 -3.13
N ALA A 72 -4.09 0.21 -3.75
CA ALA A 72 -5.23 0.86 -4.37
C ALA A 72 -5.87 0.00 -5.47
N VAL A 73 -5.05 -0.69 -6.28
CA VAL A 73 -5.53 -1.64 -7.30
C VAL A 73 -6.23 -2.84 -6.67
N LYS A 74 -5.70 -3.41 -5.58
CA LYS A 74 -6.36 -4.51 -4.85
C LYS A 74 -7.71 -4.07 -4.28
N VAL A 75 -7.77 -2.90 -3.65
CA VAL A 75 -9.02 -2.33 -3.13
C VAL A 75 -10.02 -2.13 -4.27
N ALA A 76 -9.59 -1.55 -5.40
CA ALA A 76 -10.44 -1.37 -6.57
C ALA A 76 -10.91 -2.71 -7.16
N ALA A 77 -10.08 -3.74 -7.16
CA ALA A 77 -10.43 -5.09 -7.64
C ALA A 77 -11.55 -5.74 -6.81
N THR A 78 -11.68 -5.41 -5.51
CA THR A 78 -12.83 -5.87 -4.71
C THR A 78 -14.18 -5.33 -5.21
N GLY A 79 -14.18 -4.19 -5.91
CA GLY A 79 -15.36 -3.55 -6.49
C GLY A 79 -16.40 -3.06 -5.46
N LYS A 80 -16.04 -3.03 -4.17
CA LYS A 80 -16.91 -2.57 -3.07
C LYS A 80 -16.85 -1.05 -2.86
N LEU A 81 -15.69 -0.43 -3.07
CA LEU A 81 -15.52 1.03 -2.99
C LEU A 81 -15.69 1.69 -4.35
N ALA A 82 -16.12 2.95 -4.34
CA ALA A 82 -16.16 3.78 -5.54
C ALA A 82 -14.74 4.09 -6.05
N ASP A 83 -13.83 4.52 -5.16
CA ASP A 83 -12.44 4.81 -5.46
C ASP A 83 -11.49 3.98 -4.58
N GLY A 84 -10.42 3.44 -5.17
CA GLY A 84 -9.45 2.58 -4.46
C GLY A 84 -8.54 3.33 -3.48
N GLU A 85 -8.45 4.65 -3.62
CA GLU A 85 -7.62 5.55 -2.79
C GLU A 85 -8.34 6.02 -1.50
N ASP A 86 -9.63 5.72 -1.35
CA ASP A 86 -10.43 6.13 -0.19
C ASP A 86 -10.05 5.39 1.11
N LEU A 87 -9.43 4.21 0.97
CA LEU A 87 -8.85 3.46 2.08
C LEU A 87 -7.37 3.84 2.21
N PRO A 88 -6.91 4.37 3.36
CA PRO A 88 -5.50 4.69 3.53
C PRO A 88 -4.65 3.43 3.45
N TYR A 89 -3.44 3.57 2.89
CA TYR A 89 -2.49 2.48 2.76
C TYR A 89 -2.13 1.90 4.14
N ASP A 90 -2.29 0.58 4.26
CA ASP A 90 -1.87 -0.21 5.40
C ASP A 90 -1.15 -1.46 4.88
N ALA A 91 0.09 -1.66 5.33
CA ALA A 91 0.92 -2.78 4.89
C ALA A 91 0.39 -4.12 5.37
N ASP A 92 -0.26 -4.17 6.54
CA ASP A 92 -0.75 -5.41 7.13
C ASP A 92 -1.96 -5.97 6.37
N LEU A 93 -2.76 -5.08 5.77
CA LEU A 93 -3.91 -5.43 4.94
C LEU A 93 -3.52 -5.93 3.54
N LEU A 94 -2.25 -5.75 3.13
CA LEU A 94 -1.79 -6.15 1.81
C LEU A 94 -1.58 -7.67 1.69
N ALA A 95 -1.21 -8.31 2.80
CA ALA A 95 -0.88 -9.73 2.87
C ALA A 95 -2.11 -10.62 3.02
N ASP A 96 -3.21 -10.09 3.55
CA ASP A 96 -4.40 -10.86 3.93
C ASP A 96 -5.66 -10.24 3.30
N GLU A 97 -6.22 -10.97 2.33
CA GLU A 97 -7.38 -10.51 1.56
C GLU A 97 -8.66 -10.46 2.40
N ASP A 98 -8.81 -11.37 3.37
CA ASP A 98 -10.00 -11.39 4.23
C ASP A 98 -10.04 -10.14 5.12
N LYS A 99 -8.91 -9.80 5.76
CA LYS A 99 -8.78 -8.56 6.55
C LYS A 99 -9.00 -7.30 5.73
N LEU A 100 -8.54 -7.28 4.47
CA LEU A 100 -8.78 -6.16 3.57
C LEU A 100 -10.29 -5.98 3.34
N THR A 101 -11.02 -7.07 3.10
CA THR A 101 -12.47 -7.00 2.89
C THR A 101 -13.24 -6.58 4.14
N GLU A 102 -12.82 -7.03 5.33
CA GLU A 102 -13.40 -6.62 6.60
C GLU A 102 -13.19 -5.13 6.85
N ALA A 103 -11.97 -4.61 6.66
CA ALA A 103 -11.65 -3.19 6.81
C ALA A 103 -12.48 -2.31 5.85
N ILE A 104 -12.67 -2.80 4.62
CA ILE A 104 -13.55 -2.16 3.62
C ILE A 104 -15.00 -2.12 4.11
N ASP A 105 -15.52 -3.23 4.63
CA ASP A 105 -16.91 -3.31 5.07
C ASP A 105 -17.16 -2.41 6.30
N GLU A 106 -16.21 -2.34 7.23
CA GLU A 106 -16.24 -1.40 8.36
C GLU A 106 -16.21 0.06 7.89
N LEU A 107 -15.37 0.38 6.90
CA LEU A 107 -15.29 1.71 6.33
C LEU A 107 -16.62 2.11 5.68
N ILE A 108 -17.23 1.22 4.90
CA ILE A 108 -18.53 1.44 4.25
C ILE A 108 -19.62 1.62 5.30
N LYS A 109 -19.63 0.81 6.37
CA LYS A 109 -20.60 0.94 7.46
C LYS A 109 -20.54 2.33 8.13
N ARG A 110 -19.33 2.88 8.29
CA ARG A 110 -19.12 4.23 8.83
C ARG A 110 -19.40 5.33 7.81
N LYS A 111 -19.05 5.11 6.55
CA LYS A 111 -19.15 6.07 5.44
C LYS A 111 -19.86 5.44 4.24
N PRO A 112 -21.19 5.35 4.26
CA PRO A 112 -21.95 4.63 3.23
C PRO A 112 -21.86 5.27 1.84
N HIS A 113 -21.47 6.54 1.74
CA HIS A 113 -21.32 7.25 0.47
C HIS A 113 -20.10 6.82 -0.35
N LEU A 114 -19.14 6.12 0.27
CA LEU A 114 -17.94 5.58 -0.39
C LEU A 114 -18.19 4.24 -1.08
N ALA A 115 -19.34 3.61 -0.83
CA ALA A 115 -19.70 2.37 -1.50
C ALA A 115 -19.88 2.57 -3.00
N ALA A 116 -19.45 1.59 -3.80
CA ALA A 116 -19.58 1.58 -5.24
C ALA A 116 -21.06 1.72 -5.65
N ARG A 117 -21.41 2.83 -6.31
CA ARG A 117 -22.76 3.06 -6.84
C ARG A 117 -22.84 2.56 -8.27
N LYS A 118 -23.50 1.42 -8.48
CA LYS A 118 -23.89 0.97 -9.82
C LYS A 118 -25.26 1.53 -10.16
N VAL A 119 -25.30 2.61 -10.94
CA VAL A 119 -26.55 3.13 -11.49
C VAL A 119 -26.96 2.24 -12.66
N SER A 120 -27.96 1.39 -12.43
CA SER A 120 -28.55 0.53 -13.46
C SER A 120 -29.96 1.00 -13.81
N GLY A 121 -30.29 1.03 -15.10
CA GLY A 121 -31.63 1.36 -15.58
C GLY A 121 -31.60 2.27 -16.81
N SER A 122 -32.69 2.28 -17.58
CA SER A 122 -32.89 3.30 -18.62
C SER A 122 -33.19 4.63 -17.95
N VAL A 123 -32.44 5.68 -18.31
CA VAL A 123 -32.64 7.05 -17.80
C VAL A 123 -33.92 7.70 -18.39
N GLY A 124 -34.73 6.93 -19.13
CA GLY A 124 -35.97 7.42 -19.77
C GLY A 124 -35.72 8.39 -20.93
N GLN A 125 -34.46 8.52 -21.37
CA GLN A 125 -34.07 9.34 -22.51
C GLN A 125 -33.89 8.47 -23.76
N GLY A 126 -34.53 8.86 -24.86
CA GLY A 126 -34.53 8.13 -26.13
C GLY A 126 -35.72 7.18 -26.31
N VAL A 127 -35.86 6.59 -27.50
CA VAL A 127 -36.91 5.57 -27.71
C VAL A 127 -36.51 4.28 -27.04
N THR A 128 -37.31 3.88 -26.05
CA THR A 128 -37.19 2.65 -25.27
C THR A 128 -38.02 1.51 -25.88
N GLY A 129 -38.24 1.54 -27.20
CA GLY A 129 -38.96 0.50 -27.93
C GLY A 129 -38.12 -0.77 -28.13
N THR A 130 -38.79 -1.92 -28.20
CA THR A 130 -38.19 -3.24 -28.50
C THR A 130 -37.27 -3.16 -29.73
N LYS A 131 -36.07 -3.72 -29.61
CA LYS A 131 -34.96 -3.69 -30.59
C LYS A 131 -35.26 -4.26 -31.99
N ASP A 132 -36.50 -4.67 -32.27
CA ASP A 132 -36.83 -5.53 -33.42
C ASP A 132 -37.33 -4.77 -34.66
N GLU A 133 -37.45 -3.44 -34.62
CA GLU A 133 -37.90 -2.67 -35.80
C GLU A 133 -36.78 -1.75 -36.34
N PRO A 134 -36.43 -1.83 -37.64
CA PRO A 134 -35.42 -0.95 -38.22
C PRO A 134 -35.88 0.51 -38.15
N PHE A 135 -34.93 1.39 -37.79
CA PHE A 135 -35.20 2.81 -37.62
C PHE A 135 -35.75 3.44 -38.92
N SER A 136 -37.02 3.85 -38.90
CA SER A 136 -37.69 4.53 -40.01
C SER A 136 -38.07 5.96 -39.62
N LEU A 137 -37.59 6.94 -40.40
CA LEU A 137 -37.93 8.36 -40.23
C LEU A 137 -39.44 8.61 -40.44
N LEU A 138 -40.07 7.85 -41.34
CA LEU A 138 -41.51 7.95 -41.63
C LEU A 138 -42.35 7.53 -40.42
N GLY A 139 -41.95 6.46 -39.73
CA GLY A 139 -42.64 5.94 -38.55
C GLY A 139 -42.53 6.85 -37.32
N ARG A 140 -41.50 7.70 -37.26
CA ARG A 140 -41.38 8.74 -36.22
C ARG A 140 -42.30 9.92 -36.47
N LEU A 141 -42.38 10.39 -37.71
CA LEU A 141 -43.23 11.52 -38.09
C LEU A 141 -44.73 11.19 -37.94
N GLN A 142 -45.13 9.94 -38.23
CA GLN A 142 -46.51 9.48 -38.04
C GLN A 142 -46.93 9.31 -36.57
N ARG A 143 -45.97 9.18 -35.65
CA ARG A 143 -46.25 9.01 -34.20
C ARG A 143 -46.20 10.34 -33.42
N SER A 144 -45.77 11.43 -34.06
CA SER A 144 -45.65 12.77 -33.45
C SER A 144 -46.79 13.72 -33.80
N VAL A 145 -47.90 13.20 -34.33
CA VAL A 145 -49.19 13.90 -34.55
C VAL A 145 -50.24 13.17 -33.74
#